data_AF-A0A5C2FW24-F1
#
_entry.id   AF-A0A5C2FW24-F1
#
_cell.length_a   1.000
_cell.length_b   1.000
_cell.length_c   1.000
_cell.angle_alpha   90.00
_cell.angle_beta   90.00
_cell.angle_gamma   90.00
#
_symmetry.space_group_name_H-M   'P 1'
#
loop_
_entity.id
_entity.type
_entity.pdbx_description
1 polymer ?
#
loop_
_entity_poly.entity_id
_entity_poly.type
_entity_poly.pdbx_seq_one_letter_code
_entity_poly.pdbx_strand_id
1 'polypeptide(L)'
;SYVLTQPPSMSVAPGKTAKITCGGNNIGSNIVHWYQQKPGLAPVLVVYENSDRPSGVPERTSGSSSENTATLSISRVEAGDEADYYCQVWDRSTDLPVFGGGTKLTVL
;
A
#
# COMPACT_ATOMS: atom_id res chain seq x y z
N SER A 1 -19.96 0.41 6.95
CA SER A 1 -18.89 0.63 5.96
C SER A 1 -17.75 -0.30 6.26
N TYR A 2 -17.10 -0.83 5.23
CA TYR A 2 -15.86 -1.59 5.39
C TYR A 2 -14.77 -0.69 6.00
N VAL A 3 -13.92 -1.25 6.87
CA VAL A 3 -12.89 -0.48 7.58
C VAL A 3 -11.53 -1.08 7.29
N LEU A 4 -10.60 -0.21 6.91
CA LEU A 4 -9.19 -0.53 6.68
C LEU A 4 -8.31 0.14 7.74
N THR A 5 -7.31 -0.57 8.23
CA THR A 5 -6.35 -0.05 9.20
C THR A 5 -4.92 -0.15 8.66
N GLN A 6 -4.14 0.91 8.87
CA GLN A 6 -2.74 0.99 8.48
C GLN A 6 -1.93 1.54 9.66
N PRO A 7 -0.65 1.14 9.82
CA PRO A 7 0.24 1.83 10.74
C PRO A 7 0.42 3.27 10.28
N PRO A 8 0.43 4.27 11.18
CA PRO A 8 0.47 5.68 10.78
C PRO A 8 1.81 6.06 10.13
N SER A 9 2.90 5.42 10.55
CA SER A 9 4.24 5.68 10.02
C SER A 9 5.17 4.49 10.24
N MET A 10 6.23 4.41 9.43
CA MET A 10 7.35 3.51 9.64
C MET A 10 8.66 4.12 9.11
N SER A 11 9.78 3.67 9.66
CA SER A 11 11.10 4.09 9.20
C SER A 11 11.95 2.87 8.82
N VAL A 12 12.64 2.95 7.71
CA VAL A 12 13.43 1.84 7.15
C VAL A 12 14.78 2.37 6.68
N ALA A 13 15.86 1.66 7.01
CA ALA A 13 17.19 2.02 6.52
C ALA A 13 17.31 1.76 4.99
N PRO A 14 18.07 2.57 4.25
CA PRO A 14 18.35 2.36 2.84
C PRO A 14 18.84 0.94 2.55
N GLY A 15 18.36 0.36 1.45
CA GLY A 15 18.70 -0.99 1.02
C GLY A 15 17.98 -2.11 1.80
N LYS A 16 17.23 -1.81 2.87
CA LYS A 16 16.37 -2.80 3.54
C LYS A 16 15.01 -2.90 2.85
N THR A 17 14.16 -3.81 3.34
CA THR A 17 12.82 -4.03 2.81
C THR A 17 11.79 -3.36 3.70
N ALA A 18 10.97 -2.47 3.14
CA ALA A 18 9.75 -1.99 3.79
C ALA A 18 8.61 -2.99 3.55
N LYS A 19 7.82 -3.26 4.60
CA LYS A 19 6.58 -4.04 4.54
C LYS A 19 5.46 -3.24 5.18
N ILE A 20 4.66 -2.59 4.34
CA ILE A 20 3.53 -1.77 4.78
C ILE A 20 2.29 -2.66 4.79
N THR A 21 1.61 -2.74 5.93
CA THR A 21 0.44 -3.60 6.11
C THR A 21 -0.86 -2.81 6.07
N CYS A 22 -1.91 -3.46 5.58
CA CYS A 22 -3.27 -2.95 5.57
C CYS A 22 -4.21 -4.04 6.09
N GLY A 23 -4.77 -3.82 7.27
CA GLY A 23 -5.71 -4.73 7.92
C GLY A 23 -7.14 -4.48 7.48
N GLY A 24 -7.89 -5.55 7.27
CA GLY A 24 -9.32 -5.49 6.94
C GLY A 24 -9.96 -6.87 7.05
N ASN A 25 -11.22 -6.93 7.47
CA ASN A 25 -11.93 -8.20 7.64
C ASN A 25 -12.11 -8.91 6.29
N ASN A 26 -11.57 -10.11 6.14
CA ASN A 26 -11.59 -10.87 4.88
C ASN A 26 -11.05 -10.07 3.66
N ILE A 27 -10.04 -9.21 3.89
CA ILE A 27 -9.42 -8.40 2.83
C ILE A 27 -8.81 -9.26 1.72
N GLY A 28 -8.35 -10.48 2.04
CA GLY A 28 -7.79 -11.42 1.06
C GLY A 28 -8.78 -11.89 -0.01
N SER A 29 -10.09 -11.75 0.24
CA SER A 29 -11.15 -12.03 -0.74
C SER A 29 -11.54 -10.80 -1.58
N ASN A 30 -10.88 -9.66 -1.36
CA ASN A 30 -11.10 -8.42 -2.11
C ASN A 30 -9.97 -8.17 -3.10
N ILE A 31 -10.21 -7.24 -4.02
CA ILE A 31 -9.15 -6.67 -4.86
C ILE A 31 -8.54 -5.51 -4.10
N VAL A 32 -7.23 -5.60 -3.84
CA VAL A 32 -6.46 -4.56 -3.16
C VAL A 32 -5.60 -3.80 -4.15
N HIS A 33 -5.68 -2.48 -4.05
CA HIS A 33 -4.79 -1.54 -4.74
C HIS A 33 -3.90 -0.81 -3.72
N TRP A 34 -2.71 -0.42 -4.15
CA TRP A 34 -1.80 0.40 -3.37
C TRP A 34 -1.42 1.66 -4.13
N TYR A 35 -1.41 2.78 -3.42
CA TYR A 35 -1.07 4.09 -3.94
C TYR A 35 0.10 4.68 -3.17
N GLN A 36 0.99 5.37 -3.88
CA GLN A 36 2.05 6.20 -3.31
C GLN A 36 1.68 7.66 -3.50
N GLN A 37 1.76 8.46 -2.45
CA GLN A 37 1.59 9.91 -2.51
C GLN A 37 2.84 10.60 -1.98
N LYS A 38 3.52 11.31 -2.88
CA LYS A 38 4.62 12.20 -2.48
C LYS A 38 4.08 13.56 -2.04
N PRO A 39 4.81 14.29 -1.16
CA PRO A 39 4.37 15.59 -0.68
C PRO A 39 4.02 16.54 -1.84
N GLY A 40 2.80 17.11 -1.80
CA GLY A 40 2.31 18.05 -2.81
C GLY A 40 1.89 17.43 -4.15
N LEU A 41 1.96 16.10 -4.30
CA LEU A 41 1.53 15.40 -5.51
C LEU A 41 0.24 14.61 -5.29
N ALA A 42 -0.43 14.27 -6.39
CA ALA A 42 -1.56 13.36 -6.37
C ALA A 42 -1.08 11.92 -6.08
N PRO A 43 -1.92 11.07 -5.44
CA PRO A 43 -1.62 9.66 -5.29
C PRO A 43 -1.46 8.96 -6.65
N VAL A 44 -0.43 8.12 -6.77
CA VAL A 44 -0.15 7.30 -7.96
C VAL A 44 -0.27 5.82 -7.62
N LEU A 45 -0.86 5.04 -8.52
CA LEU A 45 -1.01 3.60 -8.35
C LEU A 45 0.34 2.90 -8.47
N VAL A 46 0.69 2.07 -7.47
CA VAL A 46 1.96 1.31 -7.45
C VAL A 46 1.76 -0.20 -7.49
N VAL A 47 0.62 -0.69 -7.00
CA VAL A 47 0.16 -2.08 -7.16
C VAL A 47 -1.34 -2.08 -7.39
N TYR A 48 -1.82 -2.91 -8.30
CA TYR A 48 -3.24 -3.17 -8.54
C TYR A 48 -3.53 -4.66 -8.58
N GLU A 49 -4.80 -5.04 -8.50
CA GLU A 49 -5.22 -6.44 -8.58
C GLU A 49 -4.41 -7.37 -7.65
N ASN A 50 -4.17 -6.88 -6.42
CA ASN A 50 -3.40 -7.53 -5.35
C ASN A 50 -1.89 -7.63 -5.55
N SER A 51 -1.41 -7.89 -6.76
CA SER A 51 0.02 -8.14 -7.03
C SER A 51 0.55 -7.52 -8.31
N ASP A 52 -0.32 -7.06 -9.20
CA ASP A 52 0.08 -6.52 -10.50
C ASP A 52 0.65 -5.12 -10.34
N ARG A 53 1.61 -4.78 -11.20
CA ARG A 53 2.38 -3.55 -11.08
C ARG A 53 2.31 -2.76 -12.38
N PRO A 54 1.94 -1.46 -12.34
CA PRO A 54 1.96 -0.62 -13.54
C PRO A 54 3.37 -0.48 -14.13
N SER A 55 3.43 -0.23 -15.44
CA SER A 55 4.70 0.11 -16.10
C SER A 55 5.34 1.35 -15.46
N GLY A 56 6.66 1.35 -15.34
CA GLY A 56 7.42 2.44 -14.71
C GLY A 56 7.52 2.38 -13.18
N VAL A 57 6.76 1.50 -12.51
CA VAL A 57 6.94 1.24 -11.08
C VAL A 57 8.09 0.23 -10.90
N PRO A 58 9.05 0.47 -9.98
CA PRO A 58 10.21 -0.39 -9.79
C PRO A 58 9.86 -1.86 -9.52
N GLU A 59 10.65 -2.79 -10.09
CA GLU A 59 10.47 -4.24 -9.88
C GLU A 59 10.57 -4.67 -8.42
N ARG A 60 11.25 -3.84 -7.61
CA ARG A 60 11.44 -4.05 -6.18
C ARG A 60 10.15 -3.90 -5.36
N THR A 61 9.08 -3.40 -5.97
CA THR A 61 7.75 -3.17 -5.36
C THR A 61 6.80 -4.32 -5.72
N SER A 62 6.16 -4.91 -4.73
CA SER A 62 5.17 -5.97 -4.90
C SER A 62 4.06 -5.91 -3.85
N GLY A 63 2.87 -6.39 -4.22
CA GLY A 63 1.77 -6.59 -3.28
C GLY A 63 1.49 -8.06 -3.01
N SER A 64 0.90 -8.32 -1.85
CA SER A 64 0.32 -9.62 -1.51
C SER A 64 -0.84 -9.43 -0.53
N SER A 65 -1.71 -10.43 -0.44
CA SER A 65 -2.82 -10.44 0.50
C SER A 65 -2.95 -11.81 1.16
N SER A 66 -3.19 -11.82 2.46
CA SER A 66 -3.68 -12.96 3.23
C SER A 66 -5.12 -12.68 3.65
N GLU A 67 -5.75 -13.63 4.36
CA GLU A 67 -7.16 -13.54 4.77
C GLU A 67 -7.55 -12.16 5.31
N ASN A 68 -6.77 -11.61 6.25
CA ASN A 68 -7.09 -10.37 6.95
C ASN A 68 -6.03 -9.28 6.81
N THR A 69 -5.03 -9.46 5.95
CA THR A 69 -3.95 -8.47 5.79
C THR A 69 -3.44 -8.42 4.36
N ALA A 70 -3.49 -7.23 3.76
CA ALA A 70 -2.72 -6.91 2.57
C ALA A 70 -1.36 -6.33 2.95
N THR A 71 -0.33 -6.62 2.16
CA THR A 71 1.04 -6.14 2.37
C THR A 71 1.60 -5.58 1.08
N LEU A 72 2.10 -4.34 1.14
CA LEU A 72 3.00 -3.77 0.14
C LEU A 72 4.45 -3.99 0.58
N SER A 73 5.23 -4.66 -0.25
CA SER A 73 6.66 -4.88 -0.04
C SER A 73 7.46 -4.02 -1.01
N ILE A 74 8.41 -3.24 -0.47
CA ILE A 74 9.39 -2.49 -1.26
C ILE A 74 10.76 -3.00 -0.82
N SER A 75 11.39 -3.85 -1.62
CA SER A 75 12.75 -4.33 -1.36
C SER A 75 13.79 -3.29 -1.77
N ARG A 76 14.95 -3.27 -1.12
CA ARG A 76 16.04 -2.31 -1.42
C ARG A 76 15.54 -0.86 -1.47
N VAL A 77 14.90 -0.42 -0.40
CA VAL A 77 14.33 0.93 -0.27
C VAL A 77 15.37 2.01 -0.54
N GLU A 78 14.98 3.03 -1.28
CA GLU A 78 15.78 4.19 -1.67
C GLU A 78 15.10 5.49 -1.20
N ALA A 79 15.82 6.60 -1.14
CA ALA A 79 15.26 7.90 -0.72
C ALA A 79 14.03 8.34 -1.56
N GLY A 80 13.97 7.91 -2.83
CA GLY A 80 12.83 8.18 -3.71
C GLY A 80 11.53 7.45 -3.34
N ASP A 81 11.59 6.48 -2.42
CA ASP A 81 10.44 5.72 -1.90
C ASP A 81 9.76 6.42 -0.70
N GLU A 82 10.35 7.49 -0.15
CA GLU A 82 9.73 8.27 0.92
C GLU A 82 8.43 8.94 0.42
N ALA A 83 7.32 8.56 1.05
CA ALA A 83 5.96 8.93 0.66
C ALA A 83 4.94 8.44 1.71
N ASP A 84 3.70 8.90 1.58
CA ASP A 84 2.54 8.28 2.21
C ASP A 84 2.00 7.17 1.30
N TYR A 85 1.72 6.00 1.86
CA TYR A 85 1.18 4.85 1.12
C TYR A 85 -0.21 4.48 1.61
N TYR A 86 -1.13 4.27 0.67
CA TYR A 86 -2.53 3.99 0.97
C TYR A 86 -2.94 2.67 0.31
N CYS A 87 -3.56 1.78 1.08
CA CYS A 87 -4.31 0.67 0.51
C CYS A 87 -5.74 1.08 0.18
N GLN A 88 -6.35 0.41 -0.79
CA GLN A 88 -7.74 0.63 -1.16
C GLN A 88 -8.41 -0.68 -1.56
N VAL A 89 -9.68 -0.84 -1.19
CA VAL A 89 -10.56 -1.91 -1.66
C VAL A 89 -11.90 -1.34 -2.14
N TRP A 90 -12.66 -2.12 -2.90
CA TRP A 90 -14.04 -1.78 -3.25
C TRP A 90 -15.00 -2.35 -2.20
N ASP A 91 -15.70 -1.49 -1.46
CA ASP A 91 -16.73 -1.94 -0.53
C ASP A 91 -18.02 -2.23 -1.28
N ARG A 92 -18.27 -3.52 -1.56
CA ARG A 92 -19.48 -3.98 -2.27
C ARG A 92 -20.78 -3.62 -1.57
N SER A 93 -20.77 -3.31 -0.27
CA SER A 93 -21.98 -2.93 0.46
C SER A 93 -22.40 -1.48 0.24
N THR A 94 -21.42 -0.60 -0.02
CA THR A 94 -21.64 0.84 -0.24
C THR A 94 -21.40 1.26 -1.69
N ASP A 95 -20.86 0.35 -2.51
CA ASP A 95 -20.45 0.58 -3.90
C ASP A 95 -19.46 1.75 -4.05
N LEU A 96 -18.54 1.87 -3.09
CA LEU A 96 -17.56 2.95 -3.03
C LEU A 96 -16.16 2.42 -2.73
N PRO A 97 -15.11 3.12 -3.19
CA PRO A 97 -13.75 2.83 -2.78
C PRO A 97 -13.56 3.21 -1.30
N VAL A 98 -12.95 2.31 -0.54
CA VAL A 98 -12.55 2.54 0.84
C VAL A 98 -11.03 2.54 0.91
N PHE A 99 -10.47 3.58 1.50
CA PHE A 99 -9.04 3.75 1.69
C PHE A 99 -8.64 3.45 3.15
N GLY A 100 -7.44 2.92 3.33
CA GLY A 100 -6.79 2.87 4.64
C GLY A 100 -6.36 4.26 5.10
N GLY A 101 -5.99 4.36 6.37
CA GLY A 101 -5.56 5.64 6.99
C GLY A 101 -4.22 6.19 6.48
N GLY A 102 -3.52 5.46 5.63
CA GLY A 102 -2.19 5.82 5.14
C GLY A 102 -1.06 5.39 6.07
N THR A 103 0.12 5.18 5.48
CA THR A 103 1.37 4.92 6.19
C THR A 103 2.45 5.82 5.64
N LYS A 104 2.99 6.71 6.46
CA LYS A 104 4.19 7.48 6.10
C LYS A 104 5.43 6.59 6.16
N LEU A 105 6.09 6.35 5.03
CA LEU A 105 7.38 5.67 4.98
C LEU A 105 8.50 6.72 4.97
N THR A 106 9.35 6.70 5.99
CA THR A 106 10.60 7.49 6.03
C THR A 106 11.79 6.57 5.75
N VAL A 107 12.73 7.04 4.94
CA VAL A 107 13.99 6.34 4.66
C VAL A 107 15.11 7.00 5.48
N LEU A 108 15.77 6.21 6.33
CA LEU A 108 16.74 6.71 7.34
C LEU A 108 18.10 7.13 6.76
#